data_AF-A0AAE3W2E6-F1
#
_entry.id   AF-A0AAE3W2E6-F1
#
_cell.length_a   1.000
_cell.length_b   1.000
_cell.length_c   1.000
_cell.angle_alpha   90.00
_cell.angle_beta   90.00
_cell.angle_gamma   90.00
#
_symmetry.space_group_name_H-M   'P 1'
#
loop_
_entity.id
_entity.type
_entity.pdbx_description
1 polymer ?
#
loop_
_entity_poly.entity_id
_entity_poly.type
_entity_poly.pdbx_seq_one_letter_code
_entity_poly.pdbx_strand_id
1 'polypeptide(L)'
;MSLSGVLRGAVAVSVALLATAGFGAPARAAAPLPTVDYVALGDSYAAGVGAGTPLDSCRTTAGAYPRLWTAGDARLVRLTNATCSGGQTTDALTAAAAVTAETDLVSITAGANDLGVTGAFADCMTPGREAACAADQAAIETALRTTLPAAVGTVLTTVKEKAPQAKIVLTGYPQPFSPAGTCTGTDIPVAIRELGNRVMGGLNAVLAAQAKLAGVAYVDVEGVFAGHEICSDAPWVAGFEGQADGTILHPNPAGQTEGYLPLFTKAVGTPQDVAQWIAERDAPASPSPAPSGSASPFPSTSAIAAPPAAGTPTLPITGPDVVLTVLAGVALVGAGSAVLLLARRAR
;
A
#
# COMPACT_ATOMS: atom_id res chain seq x y z
N MET A 1 -59.49 -82.46 27.28
CA MET A 1 -60.17 -81.34 26.59
C MET A 1 -59.43 -80.07 27.00
N SER A 2 -58.91 -79.18 26.16
CA SER A 2 -58.80 -79.07 24.69
C SER A 2 -57.42 -78.44 24.40
N LEU A 3 -56.51 -79.06 23.64
CA LEU A 3 -56.28 -78.89 22.19
C LEU A 3 -56.04 -77.45 21.66
N SER A 4 -54.93 -77.32 20.91
CA SER A 4 -54.55 -76.24 19.97
C SER A 4 -54.15 -74.89 20.57
N GLY A 5 -53.09 -74.19 20.14
CA GLY A 5 -52.10 -74.47 19.08
C GLY A 5 -51.67 -73.18 18.35
N VAL A 6 -50.56 -73.24 17.59
CA VAL A 6 -50.00 -72.27 16.60
C VAL A 6 -48.61 -71.68 16.94
N LEU A 7 -47.61 -72.13 16.19
CA LEU A 7 -46.32 -71.45 15.97
C LEU A 7 -46.48 -70.29 14.97
N ARG A 8 -45.66 -69.23 15.15
CA ARG A 8 -45.05 -68.30 14.15
C ARG A 8 -44.67 -67.01 14.89
N GLY A 9 -43.50 -66.40 14.74
CA GLY A 9 -42.26 -66.78 14.07
C GLY A 9 -41.30 -65.60 14.19
N ALA A 10 -40.12 -65.77 14.78
CA ALA A 10 -39.21 -64.66 15.06
C ALA A 10 -38.50 -64.19 13.77
N VAL A 11 -38.83 -63.00 13.28
CA VAL A 11 -38.11 -62.36 12.17
C VAL A 11 -36.85 -61.71 12.72
N ALA A 12 -35.72 -62.41 12.62
CA ALA A 12 -34.40 -61.82 12.88
C ALA A 12 -34.02 -60.89 11.72
N VAL A 13 -34.17 -59.58 11.92
CA VAL A 13 -33.68 -58.57 10.96
C VAL A 13 -32.17 -58.43 11.13
N SER A 14 -31.41 -59.17 10.32
CA SER A 14 -29.96 -59.02 10.22
C SER A 14 -29.60 -57.71 9.53
N VAL A 15 -29.40 -56.64 10.32
CA VAL A 15 -28.84 -55.38 9.82
C VAL A 15 -27.37 -55.59 9.50
N ALA A 16 -27.06 -55.82 8.22
CA ALA A 16 -25.69 -55.88 7.74
C ALA A 16 -25.10 -54.45 7.72
N LEU A 17 -24.33 -54.08 8.75
CA LEU A 17 -23.47 -52.91 8.68
C LEU A 17 -22.35 -53.17 7.67
N LEU A 18 -22.53 -52.69 6.43
CA LEU A 18 -21.42 -52.47 5.51
C LEU A 18 -20.55 -51.35 6.09
N ALA A 19 -19.51 -51.72 6.82
CA ALA A 19 -18.44 -50.81 7.20
C ALA A 19 -17.65 -50.43 5.94
N THR A 20 -18.09 -49.37 5.25
CA THR A 20 -17.30 -48.74 4.20
C THR A 20 -16.06 -48.12 4.83
N ALA A 21 -14.96 -48.87 4.83
CA ALA A 21 -13.63 -48.37 5.13
C ALA A 21 -13.22 -47.36 4.04
N GLY A 22 -13.70 -46.12 4.20
CA GLY A 22 -13.31 -45.02 3.35
C GLY A 22 -11.82 -44.79 3.50
N PHE A 23 -11.06 -45.07 2.45
CA PHE A 23 -9.69 -44.60 2.31
C PHE A 23 -9.73 -43.07 2.19
N GLY A 24 -9.79 -42.40 3.35
CA GLY A 24 -9.56 -40.97 3.41
C GLY A 24 -8.19 -40.68 2.83
N ALA A 25 -8.13 -39.86 1.78
CA ALA A 25 -6.86 -39.37 1.26
C ALA A 25 -6.08 -38.76 2.43
N PRO A 26 -4.75 -39.00 2.54
CA PRO A 26 -3.98 -38.50 3.67
C PRO A 26 -4.15 -36.99 3.74
N ALA A 27 -4.69 -36.51 4.88
CA ALA A 27 -4.86 -35.09 5.13
C ALA A 27 -3.49 -34.43 5.03
N ARG A 28 -3.26 -33.75 3.90
CA ARG A 28 -1.95 -33.15 3.62
C ARG A 28 -1.86 -31.94 4.54
N ALA A 29 -1.04 -32.07 5.59
CA ALA A 29 -0.80 -30.99 6.52
C ALA A 29 -0.40 -29.75 5.72
N ALA A 30 -1.09 -28.64 5.97
CA ALA A 30 -0.75 -27.36 5.35
C ALA A 30 0.72 -27.05 5.66
N ALA A 31 1.46 -26.58 4.66
CA ALA A 31 2.81 -26.09 4.90
C ALA A 31 2.75 -24.94 5.93
N PRO A 32 3.72 -24.82 6.85
CA PRO A 32 3.78 -23.67 7.74
C PRO A 32 3.88 -22.39 6.90
N LEU A 33 3.14 -21.36 7.31
CA LEU A 33 3.21 -20.05 6.65
C LEU A 33 4.64 -19.47 6.78
N PRO A 34 5.15 -18.80 5.73
CA PRO A 34 6.44 -18.12 5.77
C PRO A 34 6.39 -16.92 6.73
N THR A 35 7.57 -16.45 7.12
CA THR A 35 7.73 -15.16 7.79
C THR A 35 7.52 -14.03 6.78
N VAL A 36 6.78 -12.99 7.19
CA VAL A 36 6.64 -11.72 6.49
C VAL A 36 7.77 -10.79 6.89
N ASP A 37 8.56 -10.36 5.91
CA ASP A 37 9.61 -9.36 6.12
C ASP A 37 9.05 -7.95 5.91
N TYR A 38 8.74 -7.27 7.02
CA TYR A 38 8.09 -5.97 7.05
C TYR A 38 9.07 -4.87 7.42
N VAL A 39 9.27 -3.89 6.52
CA VAL A 39 9.98 -2.65 6.82
C VAL A 39 8.99 -1.49 6.97
N ALA A 40 9.02 -0.82 8.11
CA ALA A 40 8.29 0.44 8.30
C ALA A 40 9.26 1.62 8.15
N LEU A 41 8.97 2.51 7.21
CA LEU A 41 9.71 3.76 6.97
C LEU A 41 8.80 4.95 7.29
N GLY A 42 9.35 6.02 7.85
CA GLY A 42 8.59 7.25 8.00
C GLY A 42 8.92 8.09 9.21
N ASP A 43 7.98 8.96 9.54
CA ASP A 43 8.13 10.01 10.55
C ASP A 43 7.48 9.67 11.91
N SER A 44 7.17 10.70 12.70
CA SER A 44 6.53 10.58 14.00
C SER A 44 5.14 9.92 13.98
N TYR A 45 4.40 9.98 12.87
CA TYR A 45 3.10 9.34 12.74
C TYR A 45 3.22 7.82 12.65
N ALA A 46 4.19 7.31 11.87
CA ALA A 46 4.49 5.87 11.80
C ALA A 46 5.31 5.38 13.00
N ALA A 47 6.10 6.26 13.64
CA ALA A 47 6.73 5.97 14.93
C ALA A 47 5.71 5.86 16.08
N GLY A 48 4.50 6.42 15.92
CA GLY A 48 3.45 6.38 16.93
C GLY A 48 3.69 7.37 18.08
N VAL A 49 4.31 8.52 17.82
CA VAL A 49 4.36 9.64 18.78
C VAL A 49 2.93 9.98 19.19
N GLY A 50 2.67 10.11 20.50
CA GLY A 50 1.33 10.29 21.05
C GLY A 50 0.64 8.98 21.47
N ALA A 51 1.06 7.82 20.95
CA ALA A 51 0.46 6.51 21.23
C ALA A 51 1.23 5.69 22.28
N GLY A 52 1.59 6.33 23.39
CA GLY A 52 2.25 5.71 24.55
C GLY A 52 3.72 6.11 24.72
N THR A 53 4.43 5.35 25.57
CA THR A 53 5.81 5.66 25.97
C THR A 53 6.81 5.44 24.82
N PRO A 54 7.69 6.42 24.54
CA PRO A 54 8.85 6.23 23.65
C PRO A 54 9.76 5.08 24.08
N LEU A 55 10.15 4.24 23.12
CA LEU A 55 11.04 3.09 23.30
C LEU A 55 12.51 3.40 22.95
N ASP A 56 12.74 4.48 22.20
CA ASP A 56 14.03 4.88 21.64
C ASP A 56 14.10 6.39 21.36
N SER A 57 15.26 6.87 20.88
CA SER A 57 15.48 8.27 20.49
C SER A 57 14.69 8.73 19.27
N CYS A 58 14.26 7.78 18.42
CA CYS A 58 13.35 8.04 17.30
C CYS A 58 11.89 8.18 17.76
N ARG A 59 11.64 8.03 19.06
CA ARG A 59 10.33 8.06 19.71
C ARG A 59 9.37 7.00 19.17
N THR A 60 9.86 5.84 18.74
CA THR A 60 8.94 4.75 18.37
C THR A 60 8.19 4.25 19.61
N THR A 61 6.89 3.96 19.49
CA THR A 61 6.05 3.51 20.61
C THR A 61 5.46 2.12 20.33
N ALA A 62 5.02 1.44 21.39
CA ALA A 62 4.31 0.16 21.26
C ALA A 62 2.93 0.31 20.58
N GLY A 63 2.31 1.49 20.68
CA GLY A 63 1.00 1.79 20.09
C GLY A 63 1.05 2.30 18.64
N ALA A 64 2.21 2.30 17.99
CA ALA A 64 2.35 2.68 16.58
C ALA A 64 1.69 1.65 15.63
N TYR A 65 0.97 2.08 14.59
CA TYR A 65 0.28 1.15 13.67
C TYR A 65 1.18 0.04 13.09
N PRO A 66 2.49 0.24 12.78
CA PRO A 66 3.35 -0.85 12.30
C PRO A 66 3.52 -1.94 13.36
N ARG A 67 3.70 -1.56 14.63
CA ARG A 67 3.84 -2.51 15.75
C ARG A 67 2.52 -3.16 16.10
N LEU A 68 1.40 -2.42 16.06
CA LEU A 68 0.07 -2.97 16.28
C LEU A 68 -0.29 -4.03 15.24
N TRP A 69 0.02 -3.79 13.95
CA TRP A 69 -0.20 -4.77 12.88
C TRP A 69 0.67 -6.02 13.08
N THR A 70 1.97 -5.83 13.37
CA THR A 70 2.90 -6.92 13.73
C THR A 70 2.40 -7.74 14.93
N ALA A 71 1.79 -7.10 15.93
CA ALA A 71 1.25 -7.78 17.11
C ALA A 71 0.04 -8.68 16.80
N GLY A 72 -0.61 -8.52 15.64
CA GLY A 72 -1.68 -9.41 15.17
C GLY A 72 -1.22 -10.87 14.99
N ASP A 73 0.05 -11.10 14.63
CA ASP A 73 0.71 -12.40 14.80
C ASP A 73 2.24 -12.24 14.83
N ALA A 74 2.77 -11.92 16.00
CA ALA A 74 4.21 -11.66 16.20
C ALA A 74 5.12 -12.87 15.89
N ARG A 75 4.56 -14.06 15.61
CA ARG A 75 5.31 -15.25 15.17
C ARG A 75 5.53 -15.29 13.66
N LEU A 76 4.72 -14.56 12.90
CA LEU A 76 4.76 -14.52 11.44
C LEU A 76 5.46 -13.28 10.88
N VAL A 77 5.71 -12.24 11.68
CA VAL A 77 6.19 -10.95 11.16
C VAL A 77 7.54 -10.57 11.74
N ARG A 78 8.54 -10.37 10.87
CA ARG A 78 9.82 -9.74 11.24
C ARG A 78 9.77 -8.27 10.88
N LEU A 79 9.43 -7.44 11.86
CA LEU A 79 9.38 -5.98 11.70
C LEU A 79 10.77 -5.34 11.88
N THR A 80 11.27 -4.74 10.81
CA THR A 80 12.31 -3.71 10.86
C THR A 80 11.63 -2.34 10.93
N ASN A 81 11.49 -1.79 12.13
CA ASN A 81 10.93 -0.46 12.31
C ASN A 81 12.03 0.62 12.17
N ALA A 82 12.05 1.32 11.04
CA ALA A 82 12.96 2.42 10.73
C ALA A 82 12.19 3.75 10.55
N THR A 83 11.16 3.97 11.37
CA THR A 83 10.46 5.25 11.50
C THR A 83 11.14 6.14 12.54
N CYS A 84 11.16 7.46 12.35
CA CYS A 84 11.80 8.38 13.29
C CYS A 84 11.06 9.73 13.40
N SER A 85 10.78 10.16 14.63
CA SER A 85 10.13 11.44 14.90
C SER A 85 10.88 12.62 14.28
N GLY A 86 10.19 13.43 13.48
CA GLY A 86 10.77 14.56 12.73
C GLY A 86 11.43 14.19 11.41
N GLY A 87 11.44 12.91 11.01
CA GLY A 87 12.01 12.46 9.75
C GLY A 87 11.34 13.05 8.52
N GLN A 88 12.15 13.49 7.56
CA GLN A 88 11.73 13.97 6.25
C GLN A 88 11.82 12.84 5.20
N THR A 89 11.41 13.10 3.96
CA THR A 89 11.59 12.15 2.85
C THR A 89 13.06 11.76 2.64
N THR A 90 14.02 12.65 2.93
CA THR A 90 15.47 12.35 2.87
C THR A 90 15.91 11.32 3.91
N ASP A 91 15.31 11.37 5.11
CA ASP A 91 15.56 10.39 6.17
C ASP A 91 14.92 9.06 5.84
N ALA A 92 13.68 9.06 5.30
CA ALA A 92 13.03 7.87 4.78
C ALA A 92 13.83 7.22 3.63
N LEU A 93 14.44 8.01 2.75
CA LEU A 93 15.32 7.53 1.67
C LEU A 93 16.60 6.88 2.22
N THR A 94 17.17 7.43 3.28
CA THR A 94 18.34 6.84 3.97
C THR A 94 17.95 5.56 4.71
N ALA A 95 16.80 5.57 5.40
CA ALA A 95 16.23 4.41 6.07
C ALA A 95 15.86 3.26 5.10
N ALA A 96 15.55 3.58 3.83
CA ALA A 96 15.36 2.59 2.77
C ALA A 96 16.60 1.72 2.49
N ALA A 97 17.77 2.03 3.07
CA ALA A 97 18.90 1.10 3.15
C ALA A 97 18.50 -0.25 3.79
N ALA A 98 17.53 -0.26 4.72
CA ALA A 98 17.00 -1.45 5.36
C ALA A 98 16.08 -2.31 4.46
N VAL A 99 15.62 -1.78 3.31
CA VAL A 99 14.79 -2.50 2.33
C VAL A 99 15.70 -3.30 1.39
N THR A 100 15.40 -4.59 1.25
CA THR A 100 16.13 -5.58 0.43
C THR A 100 15.19 -6.30 -0.55
N ALA A 101 15.75 -7.13 -1.44
CA ALA A 101 14.96 -7.88 -2.42
C ALA A 101 14.01 -8.91 -1.79
N GLU A 102 14.32 -9.33 -0.57
CA GLU A 102 13.55 -10.27 0.27
C GLU A 102 12.47 -9.58 1.11
N THR A 103 12.37 -8.25 1.07
CA THR A 103 11.32 -7.52 1.81
C THR A 103 9.95 -7.77 1.17
N ASP A 104 8.95 -8.16 1.96
CA ASP A 104 7.61 -8.52 1.49
C ASP A 104 6.59 -7.40 1.64
N LEU A 105 6.78 -6.54 2.64
CA LEU A 105 5.86 -5.47 3.00
C LEU A 105 6.66 -4.22 3.34
N VAL A 106 6.28 -3.08 2.75
CA VAL A 106 6.80 -1.77 3.12
C VAL A 106 5.66 -0.80 3.37
N SER A 107 5.67 -0.15 4.54
CA SER A 107 4.79 1.00 4.82
C SER A 107 5.61 2.27 4.88
N ILE A 108 5.09 3.36 4.32
CA ILE A 108 5.76 4.66 4.25
C ILE A 108 4.81 5.74 4.78
N THR A 109 5.31 6.57 5.70
CA THR A 109 4.61 7.78 6.18
C THR A 109 5.63 8.91 6.27
N ALA A 110 5.75 9.74 5.23
CA ALA A 110 6.71 10.85 5.17
C ALA A 110 6.12 12.04 4.40
N GLY A 111 6.78 13.21 4.46
CA GLY A 111 6.38 14.42 3.71
C GLY A 111 5.80 15.56 4.55
N ALA A 112 5.31 15.31 5.78
CA ALA A 112 4.82 16.38 6.65
C ALA A 112 5.96 17.27 7.17
N ASN A 113 7.08 16.68 7.58
CA ASN A 113 8.25 17.43 8.08
C ASN A 113 8.97 18.22 6.98
N ASP A 114 8.93 17.74 5.73
CA ASP A 114 9.47 18.42 4.54
C ASP A 114 8.75 19.77 4.27
N LEU A 115 7.54 19.94 4.80
CA LEU A 115 6.77 21.19 4.77
C LEU A 115 6.97 22.05 6.04
N GLY A 116 7.72 21.59 7.05
CA GLY A 116 7.97 22.35 8.28
C GLY A 116 6.71 22.62 9.14
N VAL A 117 5.66 21.80 9.00
CA VAL A 117 4.30 22.12 9.51
C VAL A 117 4.22 22.43 11.00
N THR A 118 5.03 21.79 11.83
CA THR A 118 5.07 22.06 13.29
C THR A 118 5.64 23.44 13.61
N GLY A 119 6.64 23.89 12.84
CA GLY A 119 7.20 25.24 12.96
C GLY A 119 6.20 26.30 12.50
N ALA A 120 5.61 26.09 11.32
CA ALA A 120 4.57 26.95 10.79
C ALA A 120 3.37 27.10 11.75
N PHE A 121 2.92 25.99 12.35
CA PHE A 121 1.85 26.03 13.35
C PHE A 121 2.24 26.82 14.60
N ALA A 122 3.46 26.63 15.13
CA ALA A 122 3.95 27.39 16.29
C ALA A 122 4.04 28.89 16.00
N ASP A 123 4.52 29.28 14.82
CA ASP A 123 4.59 30.67 14.37
C ASP A 123 3.19 31.27 14.18
N CYS A 124 2.27 30.56 13.53
CA CYS A 124 0.88 30.99 13.36
C CYS A 124 0.07 31.08 14.66
N MET A 125 0.45 30.33 15.71
CA MET A 125 -0.16 30.42 17.04
C MET A 125 0.47 31.49 17.95
N THR A 126 1.59 32.10 17.56
CA THR A 126 2.33 33.06 18.40
C THR A 126 1.96 34.52 18.06
N PRO A 127 1.36 35.29 18.99
CA PRO A 127 1.08 36.71 18.76
C PRO A 127 2.34 37.52 18.40
N GLY A 128 2.27 38.36 17.37
CA GLY A 128 3.41 39.13 16.87
C GLY A 128 4.31 38.37 15.88
N ARG A 129 3.93 37.16 15.45
CA ARG A 129 4.64 36.36 14.42
C ARG A 129 3.84 36.23 13.11
N GLU A 130 2.86 37.09 12.89
CA GLU A 130 1.93 37.01 11.74
C GLU A 130 2.66 37.05 10.39
N ALA A 131 3.75 37.83 10.29
CA ALA A 131 4.58 37.89 9.09
C ALA A 131 5.40 36.60 8.84
N ALA A 132 5.76 35.86 9.90
CA ALA A 132 6.45 34.59 9.78
C ALA A 132 5.48 33.48 9.37
N CYS A 133 4.32 33.40 10.02
CA CYS A 133 3.20 32.54 9.62
C CYS A 133 2.83 32.69 8.12
N ALA A 134 2.76 33.93 7.62
CA ALA A 134 2.50 34.20 6.21
C ALA A 134 3.64 33.74 5.27
N ALA A 135 4.89 33.86 5.71
CA ALA A 135 6.06 33.37 4.96
C ALA A 135 6.09 31.83 4.92
N ASP A 136 5.81 31.18 6.04
CA ASP A 136 5.74 29.72 6.15
C ASP A 136 4.61 29.16 5.27
N GLN A 137 3.42 29.78 5.28
CA GLN A 137 2.34 29.40 4.36
C GLN A 137 2.79 29.49 2.90
N ALA A 138 3.44 30.58 2.49
CA ALA A 138 3.91 30.75 1.11
C ALA A 138 5.00 29.72 0.72
N ALA A 139 5.86 29.36 1.67
CA ALA A 139 6.87 28.31 1.50
C ALA A 139 6.22 26.93 1.35
N ILE A 140 5.27 26.57 2.23
CA ILE A 140 4.50 25.32 2.17
C ILE A 140 3.75 25.18 0.85
N GLU A 141 3.00 26.22 0.45
CA GLU A 141 2.28 26.23 -0.82
C GLU A 141 3.21 26.03 -2.02
N THR A 142 4.42 26.58 -1.96
CA THR A 142 5.44 26.40 -2.99
C THR A 142 6.01 24.98 -2.98
N ALA A 143 6.35 24.44 -1.81
CA ALA A 143 6.90 23.10 -1.64
C ALA A 143 5.91 22.00 -2.11
N LEU A 144 4.63 22.12 -1.75
CA LEU A 144 3.54 21.26 -2.24
C LEU A 144 3.48 21.17 -3.77
N ARG A 145 3.77 22.27 -4.47
CA ARG A 145 3.74 22.35 -5.95
C ARG A 145 5.07 21.99 -6.62
N THR A 146 6.18 21.91 -5.89
CA THR A 146 7.53 21.84 -6.49
C THR A 146 8.41 20.74 -5.91
N THR A 147 8.86 20.87 -4.66
CA THR A 147 9.86 19.99 -4.06
C THR A 147 9.27 18.69 -3.54
N LEU A 148 8.15 18.76 -2.81
CA LEU A 148 7.54 17.59 -2.16
C LEU A 148 7.15 16.48 -3.15
N PRO A 149 6.51 16.76 -4.31
CA PRO A 149 6.16 15.70 -5.27
C PRO A 149 7.38 14.90 -5.74
N ALA A 150 8.49 15.57 -6.04
CA ALA A 150 9.72 14.91 -6.48
C ALA A 150 10.39 14.11 -5.35
N ALA A 151 10.39 14.64 -4.12
CA ALA A 151 11.00 14.01 -2.97
C ALA A 151 10.26 12.72 -2.56
N VAL A 152 8.93 12.76 -2.48
CA VAL A 152 8.09 11.57 -2.25
C VAL A 152 8.24 10.56 -3.39
N GLY A 153 8.17 11.01 -4.66
CA GLY A 153 8.34 10.12 -5.82
C GLY A 153 9.70 9.40 -5.85
N THR A 154 10.75 10.06 -5.36
CA THR A 154 12.08 9.45 -5.20
C THR A 154 12.06 8.31 -4.17
N VAL A 155 11.52 8.54 -2.97
CA VAL A 155 11.40 7.50 -1.93
C VAL A 155 10.63 6.29 -2.45
N LEU A 156 9.47 6.49 -3.07
CA LEU A 156 8.64 5.40 -3.60
C LEU A 156 9.35 4.60 -4.68
N THR A 157 10.06 5.27 -5.59
CA THR A 157 10.80 4.62 -6.68
C THR A 157 11.95 3.79 -6.13
N THR A 158 12.77 4.36 -5.24
CA THR A 158 13.91 3.64 -4.62
C THR A 158 13.45 2.43 -3.80
N VAL A 159 12.35 2.51 -3.06
CA VAL A 159 11.79 1.35 -2.35
C VAL A 159 11.33 0.27 -3.33
N LYS A 160 10.64 0.65 -4.41
CA LYS A 160 10.15 -0.29 -5.44
C LYS A 160 11.28 -0.96 -6.23
N GLU A 161 12.38 -0.26 -6.49
CA GLU A 161 13.58 -0.82 -7.12
C GLU A 161 14.29 -1.82 -6.19
N LYS A 162 14.32 -1.55 -4.88
CA LYS A 162 14.92 -2.43 -3.86
C LYS A 162 14.11 -3.68 -3.58
N ALA A 163 12.79 -3.56 -3.50
CA ALA A 163 11.87 -4.65 -3.18
C ALA A 163 10.75 -4.76 -4.23
N PRO A 164 11.06 -5.20 -5.47
CA PRO A 164 10.10 -5.22 -6.58
C PRO A 164 8.95 -6.23 -6.40
N GLN A 165 9.08 -7.16 -5.44
CA GLN A 165 8.07 -8.16 -5.10
C GLN A 165 7.26 -7.78 -3.83
N ALA A 166 7.52 -6.63 -3.20
CA ALA A 166 6.84 -6.22 -1.97
C ALA A 166 5.44 -5.64 -2.22
N LYS A 167 4.53 -5.82 -1.25
CA LYS A 167 3.41 -4.90 -1.06
C LYS A 167 3.95 -3.58 -0.52
N ILE A 168 3.87 -2.51 -1.29
CA ILE A 168 4.31 -1.17 -0.88
C ILE A 168 3.08 -0.29 -0.70
N VAL A 169 2.98 0.38 0.45
CA VAL A 169 1.89 1.32 0.74
C VAL A 169 2.42 2.65 1.31
N LEU A 170 1.85 3.76 0.85
CA LEU A 170 2.06 5.10 1.37
C LEU A 170 0.81 5.53 2.16
N THR A 171 0.95 5.94 3.42
CA THR A 171 -0.17 6.44 4.21
C THR A 171 -0.28 7.96 4.15
N GLY A 172 -1.51 8.48 4.16
CA GLY A 172 -1.78 9.90 4.38
C GLY A 172 -1.67 10.32 5.85
N TYR A 173 -2.07 11.57 6.10
CA TYR A 173 -2.23 12.20 7.40
C TYR A 173 -3.70 12.55 7.64
N PRO A 174 -4.20 12.55 8.89
CA PRO A 174 -5.55 13.00 9.19
C PRO A 174 -5.68 14.52 9.03
N GLN A 175 -6.92 15.00 8.92
CA GLN A 175 -7.20 16.42 9.09
C GLN A 175 -6.98 16.80 10.56
N PRO A 176 -6.17 17.84 10.87
CA PRO A 176 -5.76 18.14 12.24
C PRO A 176 -6.87 18.80 13.07
N PHE A 177 -7.77 19.57 12.45
CA PHE A 177 -8.79 20.34 13.18
C PHE A 177 -10.21 20.09 12.70
N SER A 178 -11.15 20.05 13.62
CA SER A 178 -12.57 19.86 13.29
C SER A 178 -13.09 21.10 12.54
N PRO A 179 -13.77 20.95 11.39
CA PRO A 179 -14.28 22.08 10.63
C PRO A 179 -15.37 22.85 11.40
N ALA A 180 -16.24 22.12 12.12
CA ALA A 180 -17.39 22.68 12.84
C ALA A 180 -17.25 22.64 14.38
N GLY A 181 -16.25 21.95 14.92
CA GLY A 181 -16.04 21.80 16.36
C GLY A 181 -15.62 23.09 17.08
N THR A 182 -15.61 23.07 18.42
CA THR A 182 -15.23 24.19 19.28
C THR A 182 -14.04 23.80 20.14
N CYS A 183 -12.99 24.62 20.16
CA CYS A 183 -11.74 24.27 20.84
C CYS A 183 -11.85 24.59 22.34
N THR A 184 -12.14 23.58 23.16
CA THR A 184 -12.21 23.76 24.61
C THR A 184 -10.81 23.91 25.21
N GLY A 185 -10.60 24.92 26.06
CA GLY A 185 -9.34 25.17 26.78
C GLY A 185 -8.42 26.19 26.11
N THR A 186 -8.03 25.97 24.85
CA THR A 186 -7.21 26.91 24.07
C THR A 186 -7.93 27.29 22.77
N ASP A 187 -8.23 28.58 22.61
CA ASP A 187 -8.83 29.11 21.38
C ASP A 187 -7.81 29.05 20.22
N ILE A 188 -7.86 27.97 19.44
CA ILE A 188 -7.21 27.90 18.13
C ILE A 188 -8.06 28.71 17.15
N PRO A 189 -7.57 29.85 16.60
CA PRO A 189 -8.40 30.69 15.75
C PRO A 189 -8.87 29.91 14.52
N VAL A 190 -10.14 30.08 14.13
CA VAL A 190 -10.74 29.35 13.00
C VAL A 190 -9.88 29.44 11.73
N ALA A 191 -9.31 30.62 11.44
CA ALA A 191 -8.40 30.82 10.31
C ALA A 191 -7.14 29.93 10.35
N ILE A 192 -6.59 29.66 11.54
CA ILE A 192 -5.43 28.76 11.72
C ILE A 192 -5.87 27.29 11.57
N ARG A 193 -7.06 26.92 12.05
CA ARG A 193 -7.63 25.58 11.84
C ARG A 193 -7.83 25.29 10.36
N GLU A 194 -8.47 26.21 9.64
CA GLU A 194 -8.68 26.09 8.21
C GLU A 194 -7.35 26.07 7.44
N LEU A 195 -6.34 26.84 7.86
CA LEU A 195 -5.01 26.81 7.27
C LEU A 195 -4.35 25.43 7.46
N GLY A 196 -4.33 24.89 8.68
CA GLY A 196 -3.80 23.55 8.95
C GLY A 196 -4.47 22.47 8.11
N ASN A 197 -5.80 22.52 7.99
CA ASN A 197 -6.56 21.58 7.17
C ASN A 197 -6.26 21.73 5.67
N ARG A 198 -6.14 22.96 5.16
CA ARG A 198 -5.73 23.22 3.76
C ARG A 198 -4.34 22.67 3.47
N VAL A 199 -3.39 22.81 4.41
CA VAL A 199 -2.03 22.28 4.28
C VAL A 199 -2.04 20.74 4.26
N MET A 200 -2.76 20.09 5.17
CA MET A 200 -2.82 18.63 5.23
C MET A 200 -3.57 18.01 4.04
N GLY A 201 -4.68 18.62 3.58
CA GLY A 201 -5.32 18.20 2.33
C GLY A 201 -4.44 18.38 1.10
N GLY A 202 -3.63 19.45 1.06
CA GLY A 202 -2.62 19.66 0.02
C GLY A 202 -1.52 18.60 0.03
N LEU A 203 -1.00 18.26 1.22
CA LEU A 203 -0.04 17.17 1.43
C LEU A 203 -0.60 15.84 0.94
N ASN A 204 -1.77 15.44 1.42
CA ASN A 204 -2.42 14.19 1.03
C ASN A 204 -2.71 14.08 -0.47
N ALA A 205 -3.10 15.19 -1.13
CA ALA A 205 -3.25 15.23 -2.58
C ALA A 205 -1.93 14.93 -3.32
N VAL A 206 -0.80 15.44 -2.82
CA VAL A 206 0.53 15.13 -3.37
C VAL A 206 0.89 13.66 -3.13
N LEU A 207 0.68 13.14 -1.92
CA LEU A 207 0.97 11.75 -1.56
C LEU A 207 0.16 10.77 -2.42
N ALA A 208 -1.16 10.98 -2.55
CA ALA A 208 -2.04 10.17 -3.38
C ALA A 208 -1.62 10.20 -4.87
N ALA A 209 -1.23 11.37 -5.38
CA ALA A 209 -0.74 11.51 -6.75
C ALA A 209 0.58 10.75 -6.98
N GLN A 210 1.55 10.86 -6.05
CA GLN A 210 2.83 10.16 -6.17
C GLN A 210 2.69 8.64 -5.98
N ALA A 211 1.85 8.19 -5.05
CA ALA A 211 1.52 6.77 -4.90
C ALA A 211 0.94 6.18 -6.20
N LYS A 212 -0.01 6.89 -6.82
CA LYS A 212 -0.59 6.51 -8.11
C LYS A 212 0.45 6.47 -9.24
N LEU A 213 1.35 7.45 -9.31
CA LEU A 213 2.42 7.49 -10.32
C LEU A 213 3.44 6.35 -10.15
N ALA A 214 3.83 6.04 -8.90
CA ALA A 214 4.71 4.92 -8.58
C ALA A 214 4.02 3.55 -8.71
N GLY A 215 2.69 3.51 -8.78
CA GLY A 215 1.90 2.28 -8.80
C GLY A 215 1.97 1.50 -7.48
N VAL A 216 1.94 2.22 -6.37
CA VAL A 216 1.86 1.68 -4.99
C VAL A 216 0.51 2.05 -4.37
N ALA A 217 0.07 1.35 -3.33
CA ALA A 217 -1.21 1.68 -2.72
C ALA A 217 -1.11 2.97 -1.88
N TYR A 218 -2.17 3.79 -1.91
CA TYR A 218 -2.33 4.91 -1.00
C TYR A 218 -3.36 4.57 0.07
N VAL A 219 -3.02 4.77 1.34
CA VAL A 219 -3.91 4.61 2.49
C VAL A 219 -4.38 6.00 2.91
N ASP A 220 -5.53 6.42 2.39
CA ASP A 220 -6.24 7.61 2.83
C ASP A 220 -6.83 7.39 4.22
N VAL A 221 -6.41 8.21 5.19
CA VAL A 221 -6.89 8.18 6.58
C VAL A 221 -7.85 9.31 6.92
N GLU A 222 -8.05 10.30 6.05
CA GLU A 222 -8.86 11.49 6.37
C GLU A 222 -10.30 11.08 6.73
N GLY A 223 -10.90 10.20 5.94
CA GLY A 223 -12.29 9.78 6.10
C GLY A 223 -12.61 9.03 7.39
N VAL A 224 -11.64 8.38 8.04
CA VAL A 224 -11.87 7.67 9.33
C VAL A 224 -11.62 8.57 10.54
N PHE A 225 -10.80 9.62 10.37
CA PHE A 225 -10.57 10.64 11.40
C PHE A 225 -11.61 11.76 11.40
N ALA A 226 -12.55 11.76 10.45
CA ALA A 226 -13.63 12.75 10.37
C ALA A 226 -14.51 12.72 11.64
N GLY A 227 -14.60 13.84 12.36
CA GLY A 227 -15.25 13.90 13.68
C GLY A 227 -14.38 13.46 14.87
N HIS A 228 -13.11 13.15 14.61
CA HIS A 228 -12.09 12.79 15.60
C HIS A 228 -10.84 13.70 15.50
N GLU A 229 -10.97 14.87 14.86
CA GLU A 229 -9.90 15.86 14.78
C GLU A 229 -9.74 16.64 16.10
N ILE A 230 -8.73 17.49 16.25
CA ILE A 230 -8.64 18.41 17.39
C ILE A 230 -9.87 19.33 17.38
N CYS A 231 -10.41 19.63 18.58
CA CYS A 231 -11.67 20.36 18.79
C CYS A 231 -12.96 19.60 18.42
N SER A 232 -12.89 18.28 18.21
CA SER A 232 -14.05 17.36 18.26
C SER A 232 -14.36 16.90 19.69
N ASP A 233 -15.49 16.21 19.89
CA ASP A 233 -15.90 15.66 21.20
C ASP A 233 -15.03 14.46 21.66
N ALA A 234 -14.42 13.74 20.72
CA ALA A 234 -13.64 12.53 20.98
C ALA A 234 -12.37 12.51 20.10
N PRO A 235 -11.41 13.42 20.32
CA PRO A 235 -10.26 13.58 19.43
C PRO A 235 -9.36 12.35 19.43
N TRP A 236 -8.94 11.96 18.23
CA TRP A 236 -7.89 10.96 17.96
C TRP A 236 -6.54 11.61 17.65
N VAL A 237 -6.51 12.93 17.44
CA VAL A 237 -5.30 13.74 17.30
C VAL A 237 -5.14 14.59 18.57
N ALA A 238 -3.97 14.57 19.18
CA ALA A 238 -3.70 15.30 20.42
C ALA A 238 -3.62 16.82 20.20
N GLY A 239 -4.31 17.59 21.04
CA GLY A 239 -4.31 19.04 21.07
C GLY A 239 -3.23 19.63 21.97
N PHE A 240 -3.54 20.76 22.60
CA PHE A 240 -2.61 21.51 23.45
C PHE A 240 -2.16 20.76 24.71
N GLU A 241 -2.95 19.78 25.17
CA GLU A 241 -2.56 18.85 26.22
C GLU A 241 -1.29 18.05 25.85
N GLY A 242 -1.04 17.83 24.56
CA GLY A 242 0.17 17.17 24.05
C GLY A 242 1.38 18.09 23.89
N GLN A 243 1.29 19.39 24.18
CA GLN A 243 2.39 20.33 23.90
C GLN A 243 3.63 20.05 24.77
N ALA A 244 3.44 19.77 26.06
CA ALA A 244 4.54 19.53 27.00
C ALA A 244 5.37 18.28 26.65
N ASP A 245 4.71 17.23 26.16
CA ASP A 245 5.34 15.96 25.79
C ASP A 245 5.81 15.92 24.32
N GLY A 246 5.54 16.97 23.54
CA GLY A 246 5.82 17.02 22.10
C GLY A 246 4.97 16.04 21.28
N THR A 247 3.72 15.81 21.71
CA THR A 247 2.72 14.95 21.05
C THR A 247 1.57 15.72 20.41
N ILE A 248 1.48 17.04 20.62
CA ILE A 248 0.55 17.93 19.91
C ILE A 248 0.59 17.69 18.39
N LEU A 249 -0.58 17.72 17.74
CA LEU A 249 -0.77 17.38 16.32
C LEU A 249 -0.41 15.92 15.93
N HIS A 250 -0.32 14.97 16.88
CA HIS A 250 -0.07 13.55 16.55
C HIS A 250 -1.25 12.64 16.94
N PRO A 251 -1.40 11.47 16.29
CA PRO A 251 -2.41 10.50 16.67
C PRO A 251 -2.15 9.94 18.07
N ASN A 252 -3.18 9.98 18.92
CA ASN A 252 -3.17 9.34 20.23
C ASN A 252 -3.41 7.80 20.09
N PRO A 253 -3.48 7.02 21.18
CA PRO A 253 -3.67 5.57 21.07
C PRO A 253 -4.91 5.13 20.28
N ALA A 254 -6.00 5.91 20.33
CA ALA A 254 -7.20 5.64 19.54
C ALA A 254 -6.97 5.96 18.05
N GLY A 255 -6.31 7.07 17.73
CA GLY A 255 -5.95 7.41 16.34
C GLY A 255 -5.04 6.36 15.66
N GLN A 256 -4.14 5.72 16.40
CA GLN A 256 -3.36 4.61 15.86
C GLN A 256 -4.18 3.30 15.74
N THR A 257 -4.97 2.96 16.75
CA THR A 257 -5.67 1.67 16.86
C THR A 257 -6.94 1.58 16.01
N GLU A 258 -7.73 2.65 15.98
CA GLU A 258 -9.03 2.74 15.29
C GLU A 258 -8.90 3.48 13.94
N GLY A 259 -7.92 4.38 13.81
CA GLY A 259 -7.67 5.15 12.60
C GLY A 259 -6.69 4.46 11.63
N TYR A 260 -5.40 4.47 11.96
CA TYR A 260 -4.35 3.96 11.07
C TYR A 260 -4.40 2.44 10.88
N LEU A 261 -4.45 1.67 11.97
CA LEU A 261 -4.35 0.21 11.93
C LEU A 261 -5.41 -0.47 11.05
N PRO A 262 -6.72 -0.14 11.12
CA PRO A 262 -7.73 -0.84 10.34
C PRO A 262 -7.62 -0.53 8.84
N LEU A 263 -7.23 0.70 8.49
CA LEU A 263 -7.02 1.11 7.11
C LEU A 263 -5.74 0.52 6.50
N PHE A 264 -4.66 0.45 7.27
CA PHE A 264 -3.45 -0.27 6.87
C PHE A 264 -3.74 -1.77 6.66
N THR A 265 -4.42 -2.40 7.62
CA THR A 265 -4.84 -3.81 7.52
C THR A 265 -5.74 -4.06 6.32
N LYS A 266 -6.69 -3.16 6.02
CA LYS A 266 -7.53 -3.23 4.83
C LYS A 266 -6.75 -3.12 3.52
N ALA A 267 -5.65 -2.36 3.50
CA ALA A 267 -4.83 -2.17 2.31
C ALA A 267 -3.89 -3.35 2.01
N VAL A 268 -3.36 -4.03 3.05
CA VAL A 268 -2.31 -5.06 2.90
C VAL A 268 -2.77 -6.48 3.23
N GLY A 269 -3.83 -6.62 4.04
CA GLY A 269 -4.26 -7.85 4.70
C GLY A 269 -3.83 -7.90 6.17
N THR A 270 -4.27 -8.94 6.88
CA THR A 270 -3.69 -9.34 8.18
C THR A 270 -2.29 -9.94 8.00
N PRO A 271 -1.50 -10.12 9.08
CA PRO A 271 -0.25 -10.88 9.03
C PRO A 271 -0.38 -12.25 8.36
N GLN A 272 -1.48 -12.97 8.62
CA GLN A 272 -1.76 -14.26 8.00
C GLN A 272 -2.06 -14.14 6.50
N ASP A 273 -2.83 -13.13 6.08
CA ASP A 273 -3.13 -12.90 4.65
C ASP A 273 -1.87 -12.54 3.86
N VAL A 274 -0.95 -11.75 4.44
CA VAL A 274 0.33 -11.43 3.81
C VAL A 274 1.23 -12.67 3.76
N ALA A 275 1.32 -13.45 4.84
CA ALA A 275 2.10 -14.69 4.85
C ALA A 275 1.56 -15.74 3.86
N GLN A 276 0.24 -15.86 3.71
CA GLN A 276 -0.37 -16.71 2.69
C GLN A 276 -0.06 -16.20 1.28
N TRP A 277 -0.17 -14.90 1.03
CA TRP A 277 0.18 -14.30 -0.26
C TRP A 277 1.67 -14.52 -0.63
N ILE A 278 2.60 -14.47 0.34
CA ILE A 278 4.01 -14.84 0.11
C ILE A 278 4.11 -16.31 -0.30
N ALA A 279 3.44 -17.21 0.43
CA ALA A 279 3.44 -18.64 0.11
C ALA A 279 2.88 -18.96 -1.28
N GLU A 280 1.91 -18.17 -1.75
CA GLU A 280 1.34 -18.27 -3.11
C GLU A 280 2.25 -17.63 -4.18
N ARG A 281 2.89 -16.49 -3.88
CA ARG A 281 3.85 -15.78 -4.75
C ARG A 281 5.09 -16.63 -5.04
N ASP A 282 5.61 -17.28 -4.00
CA ASP A 282 6.88 -18.02 -4.03
C ASP A 282 6.68 -19.53 -4.26
N ALA A 283 5.43 -19.97 -4.45
CA ALA A 283 5.12 -21.35 -4.80
C ALA A 283 5.79 -21.73 -6.14
N PRO A 284 6.37 -22.94 -6.26
CA PRO A 284 6.83 -23.45 -7.54
C PRO A 284 5.67 -23.43 -8.54
N ALA A 285 5.93 -22.90 -9.74
CA ALA A 285 4.95 -22.91 -10.82
C ALA A 285 4.40 -24.33 -10.99
N SER A 286 3.08 -24.49 -10.83
CA SER A 286 2.44 -25.80 -10.91
C SER A 286 2.79 -26.45 -12.25
N PRO A 287 3.22 -27.73 -12.27
CA PRO A 287 3.49 -28.40 -13.54
C PRO A 287 2.22 -28.38 -14.37
N SER A 288 2.29 -27.80 -15.57
CA SER A 288 1.17 -27.79 -16.51
C SER A 288 0.58 -29.19 -16.59
N PRO A 289 -0.76 -29.35 -16.53
CA PRO A 289 -1.37 -30.66 -16.62
C PRO A 289 -0.84 -31.33 -17.88
N ALA A 290 -0.18 -32.48 -17.72
CA ALA A 290 0.36 -33.23 -18.84
C ALA A 290 -0.77 -33.41 -19.85
N PRO A 291 -0.55 -33.13 -21.15
CA PRO A 291 -1.62 -33.21 -22.14
C PRO A 291 -2.24 -34.59 -22.03
N SER A 292 -3.52 -34.63 -21.67
CA SER A 292 -4.24 -35.87 -21.42
C SER A 292 -4.20 -36.67 -22.71
N GLY A 293 -3.33 -37.67 -22.77
CA GLY A 293 -3.10 -38.51 -23.93
C GLY A 293 -4.34 -39.35 -24.19
N SER A 294 -5.34 -38.75 -24.83
CA SER A 294 -6.39 -39.48 -25.52
C SER A 294 -5.71 -40.28 -26.61
N ALA A 295 -5.44 -41.55 -26.32
CA ALA A 295 -4.96 -42.51 -27.29
C ALA A 295 -6.07 -42.71 -28.33
N SER A 296 -6.08 -41.85 -29.35
CA SER A 296 -7.00 -41.95 -30.48
C SER A 296 -6.73 -43.27 -31.20
N PRO A 297 -7.71 -44.20 -31.26
CA PRO A 297 -7.52 -45.50 -31.88
C PRO A 297 -7.73 -45.37 -33.40
N PHE A 298 -6.81 -44.69 -34.08
CA PHE A 298 -6.75 -44.68 -35.54
C PHE A 298 -5.65 -45.64 -36.02
N PRO A 299 -5.97 -46.64 -36.85
CA PRO A 299 -4.97 -47.52 -37.42
C PRO A 299 -4.11 -46.77 -38.44
N SER A 300 -2.80 -47.01 -38.39
CA SER A 300 -1.84 -46.43 -39.32
C SER A 300 -2.10 -46.92 -40.76
N THR A 301 -2.40 -46.00 -41.69
CA THR A 301 -2.35 -46.28 -43.12
C THR A 301 -1.17 -45.57 -43.77
N SER A 302 -0.31 -46.36 -44.41
CA SER A 302 0.93 -45.93 -45.03
C SER A 302 0.76 -44.98 -46.21
N ALA A 303 1.76 -44.10 -46.37
CA ALA A 303 2.33 -43.61 -47.62
C ALA A 303 1.43 -43.51 -48.88
N ILE A 304 1.13 -42.27 -49.29
CA ILE A 304 0.99 -41.92 -50.71
C ILE A 304 1.95 -40.76 -51.01
N ALA A 305 2.69 -40.88 -52.11
CA ALA A 305 3.75 -39.95 -52.51
C ALA A 305 3.20 -38.66 -53.16
N ALA A 306 4.00 -37.59 -53.11
CA ALA A 306 3.75 -36.36 -53.84
C ALA A 306 4.17 -36.46 -55.32
N PRO A 307 3.38 -35.89 -56.25
CA PRO A 307 3.84 -35.39 -57.54
C PRO A 307 3.79 -33.83 -57.60
N PRO A 308 4.35 -33.18 -58.64
CA PRO A 308 5.10 -31.93 -58.45
C PRO A 308 4.35 -30.64 -58.79
N ALA A 309 5.01 -29.51 -58.50
CA ALA A 309 4.53 -28.15 -58.75
C ALA A 309 4.40 -27.80 -60.25
N ALA A 310 3.38 -26.99 -60.58
CA ALA A 310 3.29 -26.29 -61.86
C ALA A 310 2.41 -25.02 -61.77
N GLY A 311 2.90 -23.92 -62.35
CA GLY A 311 2.08 -22.90 -63.01
C GLY A 311 1.40 -21.81 -62.16
N THR A 312 2.01 -20.64 -62.08
CA THR A 312 1.27 -19.36 -62.04
C THR A 312 0.69 -19.04 -63.44
N PRO A 313 -0.48 -18.38 -63.50
CA PRO A 313 -0.45 -17.01 -64.02
C PRO A 313 -1.34 -15.99 -63.28
N THR A 314 -0.85 -14.75 -63.25
CA THR A 314 -1.53 -13.42 -63.34
C THR A 314 -3.00 -13.44 -63.83
N LEU A 315 -3.95 -12.56 -63.46
CA LEU A 315 -4.05 -11.17 -62.89
C LEU A 315 -5.60 -10.86 -62.74
N PRO A 316 -6.17 -9.63 -62.51
CA PRO A 316 -5.77 -8.38 -61.81
C PRO A 316 -6.89 -7.67 -60.96
N ILE A 317 -6.59 -6.51 -60.30
CA ILE A 317 -7.53 -5.43 -59.79
C ILE A 317 -8.49 -5.83 -58.61
N THR A 318 -8.92 -5.04 -57.59
CA THR A 318 -8.69 -3.66 -57.04
C THR A 318 -8.81 -3.67 -55.48
N GLY A 319 -8.40 -2.57 -54.81
CA GLY A 319 -9.13 -2.04 -53.63
C GLY A 319 -8.33 -1.94 -52.31
N PRO A 320 -8.62 -0.96 -51.42
CA PRO A 320 -7.56 -0.05 -50.97
C PRO A 320 -7.02 -0.23 -49.53
N ASP A 321 -5.71 0.02 -49.41
CA ASP A 321 -4.97 0.66 -48.32
C ASP A 321 -5.45 0.56 -46.85
N VAL A 322 -4.79 -0.34 -46.10
CA VAL A 322 -4.38 -0.07 -44.70
C VAL A 322 -2.94 -0.56 -44.52
N VAL A 323 -1.95 0.33 -44.62
CA VAL A 323 -0.55 0.00 -44.34
C VAL A 323 -0.26 0.21 -42.85
N LEU A 324 -0.10 -0.89 -42.12
CA LEU A 324 0.37 -0.89 -40.73
C LEU A 324 1.89 -0.75 -40.70
N THR A 325 2.40 0.48 -40.72
CA THR A 325 3.85 0.74 -40.57
C THR A 325 4.27 0.60 -39.10
N VAL A 326 4.74 -0.60 -38.73
CA VAL A 326 5.44 -0.80 -37.46
C VAL A 326 6.87 -0.24 -37.59
N LEU A 327 7.14 0.88 -36.91
CA LEU A 327 8.49 1.41 -36.75
C LEU A 327 8.93 1.31 -35.29
N ALA A 328 9.90 0.45 -35.03
CA ALA A 328 10.69 0.48 -33.82
C ALA A 328 11.67 1.66 -33.88
N GLY A 329 11.85 2.39 -32.78
CA GLY A 329 12.80 3.51 -32.78
C GLY A 329 12.77 4.37 -31.51
N VAL A 330 13.74 4.10 -30.63
CA VAL A 330 14.20 4.92 -29.50
C VAL A 330 14.13 6.43 -29.79
N ALA A 331 13.55 7.22 -28.87
CA ALA A 331 13.65 8.68 -28.86
C ALA A 331 14.49 9.16 -27.67
N LEU A 332 15.74 9.57 -27.95
CA LEU A 332 16.48 10.47 -27.05
C LEU A 332 15.80 11.84 -27.08
N VAL A 333 15.44 12.39 -25.93
CA VAL A 333 15.06 13.81 -25.81
C VAL A 333 16.30 14.60 -25.40
N GLY A 334 16.97 15.20 -26.39
CA GLY A 334 18.06 16.16 -26.18
C GLY A 334 17.53 17.57 -25.93
N ALA A 335 18.11 18.28 -24.97
CA ALA A 335 17.82 19.68 -24.70
C ALA A 335 18.31 20.59 -25.85
N GLY A 336 17.56 21.67 -26.14
CA GLY A 336 17.90 22.63 -27.20
C GLY A 336 17.49 24.05 -26.84
N SER A 337 18.41 24.81 -26.24
CA SER A 337 18.25 26.25 -26.04
C SER A 337 18.27 27.00 -27.37
N ALA A 338 17.37 27.97 -27.54
CA ALA A 338 17.27 28.73 -28.78
C ALA A 338 18.45 29.70 -28.97
N VAL A 339 19.16 29.55 -30.09
CA VAL A 339 20.07 30.55 -30.64
C VAL A 339 19.57 30.92 -32.03
N LEU A 340 19.20 32.18 -32.24
CA LEU A 340 18.93 32.72 -33.59
C LEU A 340 19.93 33.83 -33.89
N LEU A 341 20.71 33.65 -34.96
CA LEU A 341 21.75 34.59 -35.37
C LEU A 341 21.20 35.79 -36.14
N LEU A 342 21.97 36.88 -36.08
CA LEU A 342 21.78 38.11 -36.85
C LEU A 342 21.80 37.90 -38.36
N ALA A 343 20.91 38.60 -39.07
CA ALA A 343 21.09 38.97 -40.48
C ALA A 343 21.32 40.49 -40.58
N ARG A 344 22.25 40.92 -41.45
CA ARG A 344 22.71 42.32 -41.54
C ARG A 344 22.35 42.96 -42.89
N ARG A 345 21.98 44.24 -42.83
CA ARG A 345 22.05 45.29 -43.87
C ARG A 345 21.10 45.23 -45.09
N ALA A 346 20.31 46.30 -45.22
CA ALA A 346 20.29 47.11 -46.43
C ALA A 346 20.04 48.60 -46.09
N ARG A 347 20.99 49.46 -46.49
CA ARG A 347 21.00 50.94 -46.44
C ARG A 347 21.06 51.57 -45.04
#